data_AF-A0A846NBZ8-F1
#
_entry.id   AF-A0A846NBZ8-F1
#
_cell.length_a   1.000
_cell.length_b   1.000
_cell.length_c   1.000
_cell.angle_alpha   90.00
_cell.angle_beta   90.00
_cell.angle_gamma   90.00
#
_symmetry.space_group_name_H-M   'P 1'
#
loop_
_entity.id
_entity.type
_entity.pdbx_description
1 polymer ?
#
loop_
_entity_poly.entity_id
_entity_poly.type
_entity_poly.pdbx_seq_one_letter_code
_entity_poly.pdbx_strand_id
1 'polypeptide(L)'
;PPPVLVVVSPTGNHTIGEIYGITPSVADRLYDLADVADGWFSGDEAREILINPSTAEELGVSVGDEVCVYRSYRGVTYRVGNFTVCGLYDPRKASEVRGLDGSRLLDVHAPHVDIIATSRAAVSLGAETTRYTMVLKEGYDALEISSYFGLVYKFFGVTVKSGVVYGPSIPKANIAMAGVESYLVPLLLASLMIFSFAFGTVYERRGEIATLTSVGLNPSNIRNVILTEGFVAATIGGLSGSFVGIYLYPLAGFFFDLPGYVKSGPFYFLLTLGLIMFMALLGGYLPSRKAGMMTTPSIMRRWSLKKMGRKAGRAVQMKLPVTVLEEEYPRFEEYLQTHVQTEALEAGVRVKLDHVKKSDSANTYDFKVWSLSRTGLPAALCTLEATESDRKFSILLKVKARPYRREIVDAFRMVLLKYTEWGKKVRQPV
;
A
#
# COMPACT_ATOMS: atom_id res chain seq x y z
N PRO A 1 -28.32 -17.59 20.60
CA PRO A 1 -28.77 -16.89 21.83
C PRO A 1 -27.62 -16.91 22.84
N PRO A 2 -27.37 -15.82 23.57
CA PRO A 2 -26.43 -15.85 24.69
C PRO A 2 -26.88 -16.88 25.73
N PRO A 3 -25.95 -17.46 26.52
CA PRO A 3 -26.31 -18.32 27.64
C PRO A 3 -27.17 -17.53 28.65
N VAL A 4 -28.25 -18.15 29.12
CA VAL A 4 -29.15 -17.59 30.13
C VAL A 4 -28.71 -18.12 31.49
N LEU A 5 -28.56 -17.23 32.46
CA LEU A 5 -28.25 -17.63 33.83
C LEU A 5 -29.53 -17.62 34.67
N VAL A 6 -29.69 -18.66 35.49
CA VAL A 6 -30.85 -18.83 36.37
C VAL A 6 -30.36 -19.08 37.78
N VAL A 7 -30.76 -18.21 38.71
CA VAL A 7 -30.59 -18.44 40.15
C VAL A 7 -31.75 -19.31 40.62
N VAL A 8 -31.44 -20.33 41.40
CA VAL A 8 -32.41 -21.22 42.01
C VAL A 8 -32.17 -21.23 43.51
N SER A 9 -33.22 -20.96 44.26
CA SER A 9 -33.30 -21.16 45.70
C SER A 9 -34.24 -22.35 46.00
N PRO A 10 -34.36 -22.79 47.27
CA PRO A 10 -35.33 -23.82 47.64
C PRO A 10 -36.80 -23.43 47.38
N THR A 11 -37.09 -22.13 47.29
CA THR A 11 -38.43 -21.55 47.27
C THR A 11 -38.82 -20.90 45.94
N GLY A 12 -37.86 -20.66 45.03
CA GLY A 12 -38.12 -19.99 43.76
C GLY A 12 -36.95 -20.06 42.77
N ASN A 13 -37.17 -19.50 41.58
CA ASN A 13 -36.13 -19.30 40.59
C ASN A 13 -36.24 -17.91 39.96
N HIS A 14 -35.11 -17.35 39.55
CA HIS A 14 -35.02 -16.04 38.93
C HIS A 14 -34.03 -16.09 37.76
N THR A 15 -34.44 -15.53 36.63
CA THR A 15 -33.56 -15.44 35.45
C THR A 15 -32.78 -14.15 35.52
N ILE A 16 -31.45 -14.26 35.53
CA ILE A 16 -30.56 -13.10 35.68
C ILE A 16 -30.51 -12.33 34.36
N GLY A 17 -30.87 -11.06 34.41
CA GLY A 17 -30.71 -10.08 33.34
C GLY A 17 -29.27 -9.58 33.25
N GLU A 18 -28.75 -9.00 34.34
CA GLU A 18 -27.38 -8.48 34.39
C GLU A 18 -26.62 -8.84 35.67
N ILE A 19 -25.31 -9.10 35.50
CA ILE A 19 -24.37 -9.38 36.58
C ILE A 19 -23.23 -8.38 36.49
N TYR A 20 -22.92 -7.75 37.61
CA TYR A 20 -21.76 -6.88 37.73
C TYR A 20 -20.71 -7.49 38.68
N GLY A 21 -19.46 -7.58 38.23
CA GLY A 21 -18.35 -8.08 39.03
C GLY A 21 -17.52 -6.96 39.62
N ILE A 22 -17.31 -6.94 40.93
CA ILE A 22 -16.44 -5.97 41.62
C ILE A 22 -15.32 -6.65 42.37
N THR A 23 -14.22 -5.94 42.62
CA THR A 23 -13.23 -6.37 43.62
C THR A 23 -13.51 -5.63 44.92
N PRO A 24 -14.13 -6.27 45.93
CA PRO A 24 -14.62 -5.62 47.15
C PRO A 24 -13.64 -4.65 47.81
N SER A 25 -12.38 -5.04 48.00
CA SER A 25 -11.36 -4.23 48.67
C SER A 25 -10.99 -2.94 47.92
N VAL A 26 -11.09 -2.97 46.60
CA VAL A 26 -10.87 -1.81 45.73
C VAL A 26 -12.15 -0.98 45.62
N ALA A 27 -13.30 -1.65 45.53
CA ALA A 27 -14.59 -1.01 45.36
C ALA A 27 -14.99 -0.18 46.58
N ASP A 28 -14.76 -0.72 47.77
CA ASP A 28 -14.97 -0.01 49.03
C ASP A 28 -14.00 1.17 49.15
N ARG A 29 -12.70 0.93 49.01
CA ARG A 29 -11.66 1.97 49.18
C ARG A 29 -11.75 3.16 48.22
N LEU A 30 -12.17 2.92 46.97
CA LEU A 30 -12.14 3.94 45.91
C LEU A 30 -13.49 4.55 45.60
N TYR A 31 -14.59 3.86 45.92
CA TYR A 31 -15.93 4.26 45.51
C TYR A 31 -16.95 4.25 46.65
N ASP A 32 -16.55 3.92 47.88
CA ASP A 32 -17.41 3.80 49.06
C ASP A 32 -18.64 2.93 48.81
N LEU A 33 -18.47 1.86 48.02
CA LEU A 33 -19.58 1.05 47.51
C LEU A 33 -20.25 0.21 48.61
N ALA A 34 -19.62 0.04 49.79
CA ALA A 34 -20.19 -0.68 50.91
C ALA A 34 -21.47 -0.04 51.46
N ASP A 35 -21.59 1.30 51.39
CA ASP A 35 -22.76 2.05 51.90
C ASP A 35 -24.05 1.83 51.08
N VAL A 36 -23.92 1.17 49.93
CA VAL A 36 -25.03 0.87 49.02
C VAL A 36 -25.81 -0.38 49.46
N ALA A 37 -25.25 -1.20 50.34
CA ALA A 37 -25.85 -2.46 50.76
C ALA A 37 -25.90 -2.63 52.28
N ASP A 38 -26.89 -3.39 52.76
CA ASP A 38 -27.06 -3.70 54.20
C ASP A 38 -26.10 -4.81 54.70
N GLY A 39 -25.30 -5.35 53.80
CA GLY A 39 -24.24 -6.32 54.07
C GLY A 39 -23.16 -6.23 52.99
N TRP A 40 -21.94 -6.68 53.30
CA TRP A 40 -20.80 -6.56 52.42
C TRP A 40 -20.02 -7.87 52.31
N PHE A 41 -19.24 -7.99 51.25
CA PHE A 41 -18.43 -9.16 50.96
C PHE A 41 -17.38 -9.42 52.05
N SER A 42 -17.16 -10.68 52.39
CA SER A 42 -16.15 -11.11 53.37
C SER A 42 -14.71 -11.00 52.84
N GLY A 43 -14.53 -11.01 51.52
CA GLY A 43 -13.23 -10.83 50.88
C GLY A 43 -13.28 -10.91 49.35
N ASP A 44 -12.16 -10.58 48.71
CA ASP A 44 -12.08 -10.44 47.25
C ASP A 44 -12.27 -11.75 46.48
N GLU A 45 -11.95 -12.88 47.12
CA GLU A 45 -12.07 -14.21 46.51
C GLU A 45 -13.35 -14.97 46.92
N ALA A 46 -14.19 -14.37 47.77
CA ALA A 46 -15.38 -15.02 48.29
C ALA A 46 -16.38 -15.33 47.16
N ARG A 47 -17.09 -16.46 47.28
CA ARG A 47 -18.20 -16.83 46.36
C ARG A 47 -19.51 -16.27 46.88
N GLU A 48 -19.56 -14.95 46.95
CA GLU A 48 -20.66 -14.20 47.54
C GLU A 48 -21.29 -13.30 46.50
N ILE A 49 -22.57 -12.98 46.73
CA ILE A 49 -23.37 -12.11 45.89
C ILE A 49 -24.20 -11.15 46.72
N LEU A 50 -24.33 -9.92 46.22
CA LEU A 50 -25.36 -8.97 46.61
C LEU A 50 -26.49 -9.04 45.60
N ILE A 51 -27.72 -9.07 46.09
CA ILE A 51 -28.91 -9.15 45.25
C ILE A 51 -29.84 -7.96 45.51
N ASN A 52 -30.60 -7.58 44.49
CA ASN A 52 -31.64 -6.57 44.63
C ASN A 52 -32.78 -7.12 45.52
N PRO A 53 -33.39 -6.31 46.41
CA PRO A 53 -34.57 -6.69 47.21
C PRO A 53 -35.67 -7.40 46.42
N SER A 54 -36.01 -6.95 45.21
CA SER A 54 -37.04 -7.61 44.39
C SER A 54 -36.65 -9.05 44.00
N THR A 55 -35.38 -9.28 43.67
CA THR A 55 -34.85 -10.60 43.36
C THR A 55 -34.80 -11.48 44.61
N ALA A 56 -34.52 -10.91 45.78
CA ALA A 56 -34.55 -11.62 47.05
C ALA A 56 -35.96 -12.10 47.42
N GLU A 57 -36.98 -11.25 47.20
CA GLU A 57 -38.40 -11.59 47.41
C GLU A 57 -38.86 -12.70 46.46
N GLU A 58 -38.52 -12.62 45.16
CA GLU A 58 -38.86 -13.66 44.18
C GLU A 58 -38.20 -15.01 44.48
N LEU A 59 -36.95 -14.99 44.97
CA LEU A 59 -36.24 -16.18 45.39
C LEU A 59 -36.65 -16.63 46.80
N GLY A 60 -37.30 -15.80 47.61
CA GLY A 60 -37.63 -16.12 49.01
C GLY A 60 -36.40 -16.35 49.90
N VAL A 61 -35.30 -15.61 49.66
CA VAL A 61 -34.01 -15.78 50.35
C VAL A 61 -33.66 -14.55 51.19
N SER A 62 -32.94 -14.77 52.28
CA SER A 62 -32.43 -13.74 53.19
C SER A 62 -30.89 -13.69 53.17
N VAL A 63 -30.33 -12.63 53.78
CA VAL A 63 -28.88 -12.51 53.95
C VAL A 63 -28.36 -13.69 54.79
N GLY A 64 -27.34 -14.38 54.29
CA GLY A 64 -26.76 -15.59 54.85
C GLY A 64 -27.18 -16.89 54.15
N ASP A 65 -28.23 -16.85 53.32
CA ASP A 65 -28.69 -18.04 52.60
C ASP A 65 -27.80 -18.36 51.39
N GLU A 66 -27.75 -19.64 51.01
CA GLU A 66 -27.09 -20.08 49.78
C GLU A 66 -28.08 -20.20 48.61
N VAL A 67 -27.67 -19.68 47.46
CA VAL A 67 -28.36 -19.88 46.19
C VAL A 67 -27.48 -20.65 45.21
N CYS A 68 -28.11 -21.43 44.32
CA CYS A 68 -27.41 -22.18 43.29
C CYS A 68 -27.65 -21.54 41.93
N VAL A 69 -26.58 -21.26 41.18
CA VAL A 69 -26.69 -20.68 39.84
C VAL A 69 -26.49 -21.75 38.77
N TYR A 70 -27.36 -21.72 37.78
CA TYR A 70 -27.34 -22.59 36.62
C TYR A 70 -27.14 -21.76 35.35
N ARG A 71 -26.40 -22.32 34.39
CA ARG A 71 -26.22 -21.76 33.05
C ARG A 71 -26.98 -22.63 32.05
N SER A 72 -27.92 -22.04 31.35
CA SER A 72 -28.69 -22.68 30.28
C SER A 72 -28.22 -22.18 28.92
N TYR A 73 -27.79 -23.11 28.05
CA TYR A 73 -27.40 -22.79 26.68
C TYR A 73 -27.93 -23.86 25.73
N ARG A 74 -28.72 -23.44 24.73
CA ARG A 74 -29.33 -24.34 23.71
C ARG A 74 -30.07 -25.55 24.31
N GLY A 75 -30.80 -25.34 25.41
CA GLY A 75 -31.59 -26.38 26.07
C GLY A 75 -30.80 -27.32 26.99
N VAL A 76 -29.49 -27.10 27.16
CA VAL A 76 -28.67 -27.83 28.15
C VAL A 76 -28.37 -26.92 29.33
N THR A 77 -28.64 -27.41 30.53
CA THR A 77 -28.45 -26.67 31.78
C THR A 77 -27.28 -27.26 32.57
N TYR A 78 -26.32 -26.42 32.92
CA TYR A 78 -25.14 -26.78 33.70
C TYR A 78 -25.16 -26.05 35.04
N ARG A 79 -24.88 -26.76 36.13
CA ARG A 79 -24.70 -26.13 37.45
C ARG A 79 -23.37 -25.39 37.47
N VAL A 80 -23.40 -24.09 37.76
CA VAL A 80 -22.21 -23.24 37.87
C VAL A 80 -21.61 -23.37 39.28
N GLY A 81 -22.45 -23.28 40.31
CA GLY A 81 -22.02 -23.39 41.70
C GLY A 81 -23.00 -22.78 42.69
N ASN A 82 -22.66 -22.88 43.97
CA ASN A 82 -23.36 -22.21 45.06
C ASN A 82 -22.69 -20.87 45.37
N PHE A 83 -23.52 -19.90 45.74
CA PHE A 83 -23.12 -18.57 46.13
C PHE A 83 -23.91 -18.16 47.37
N THR A 84 -23.23 -17.51 48.32
CA THR A 84 -23.87 -17.01 49.54
C THR A 84 -24.38 -15.59 49.32
N VAL A 85 -25.62 -15.32 49.73
CA VAL A 85 -26.18 -13.97 49.71
C VAL A 85 -25.59 -13.20 50.89
N CYS A 86 -24.65 -12.27 50.63
CA CYS A 86 -23.97 -11.53 51.69
C CYS A 86 -24.67 -10.20 52.06
N GLY A 87 -25.62 -9.76 51.25
CA GLY A 87 -26.35 -8.51 51.50
C GLY A 87 -27.38 -8.20 50.41
N LEU A 88 -28.30 -7.29 50.74
CA LEU A 88 -29.21 -6.68 49.80
C LEU A 88 -28.69 -5.27 49.47
N TYR A 89 -28.60 -4.92 48.19
CA TYR A 89 -28.16 -3.59 47.78
C TYR A 89 -29.33 -2.74 47.30
N ASP A 90 -29.25 -1.43 47.54
CA ASP A 90 -30.21 -0.46 47.04
C ASP A 90 -29.85 -0.05 45.60
N PRO A 91 -30.68 -0.41 44.59
CA PRO A 91 -30.39 -0.08 43.20
C PRO A 91 -30.30 1.43 42.93
N ARG A 92 -31.01 2.25 43.72
CA ARG A 92 -31.00 3.71 43.56
C ARG A 92 -29.65 4.28 43.99
N LYS A 93 -29.21 3.95 45.20
CA LYS A 93 -27.87 4.34 45.70
C LYS A 93 -26.77 3.80 44.78
N ALA A 94 -26.89 2.56 44.31
CA ALA A 94 -25.93 1.94 43.39
C ALA A 94 -25.78 2.74 42.09
N SER A 95 -26.90 3.22 41.52
CA SER A 95 -26.91 4.03 40.29
C SER A 95 -26.34 5.45 40.48
N GLU A 96 -26.29 5.93 41.72
CA GLU A 96 -25.75 7.24 42.08
C GLU A 96 -24.22 7.22 42.26
N VAL A 97 -23.64 6.05 42.49
CA VAL A 97 -22.18 5.90 42.61
C VAL A 97 -21.50 6.32 41.31
N ARG A 98 -20.48 7.17 41.45
CA ARG A 98 -19.67 7.67 40.34
C ARG A 98 -18.28 7.04 40.38
N GLY A 99 -17.75 6.73 39.21
CA GLY A 99 -16.36 6.35 39.03
C GLY A 99 -15.43 7.55 39.25
N LEU A 100 -14.13 7.27 39.27
CA LEU A 100 -13.09 8.31 39.43
C LEU A 100 -13.09 9.33 38.29
N ASP A 101 -13.64 8.97 37.14
CA ASP A 101 -13.81 9.81 35.95
C ASP A 101 -15.11 10.64 35.98
N GLY A 102 -15.91 10.52 37.04
CA GLY A 102 -17.22 11.18 37.17
C GLY A 102 -18.35 10.51 36.38
N SER A 103 -18.07 9.43 35.64
CA SER A 103 -19.09 8.61 34.99
C SER A 103 -19.85 7.75 36.00
N ARG A 104 -21.01 7.19 35.64
CA ARG A 104 -21.67 6.18 36.48
C ARG A 104 -20.79 4.92 36.55
N LEU A 105 -20.54 4.42 37.76
CA LEU A 105 -19.68 3.26 37.95
C LEU A 105 -20.35 1.98 37.42
N LEU A 106 -21.64 1.83 37.74
CA LEU A 106 -22.53 0.79 37.22
C LEU A 106 -23.30 1.42 36.04
N ASP A 107 -23.06 0.93 34.83
CA ASP A 107 -23.48 1.56 33.57
C ASP A 107 -25.01 1.48 33.33
N VAL A 108 -25.54 2.42 32.53
CA VAL A 108 -26.95 2.83 32.42
C VAL A 108 -27.77 2.03 31.41
N HIS A 109 -27.21 0.96 30.83
CA HIS A 109 -27.90 0.24 29.75
C HIS A 109 -28.93 -0.79 30.23
N ALA A 110 -28.95 -1.14 31.52
CA ALA A 110 -30.07 -1.86 32.11
C ALA A 110 -30.51 -1.23 33.44
N PRO A 111 -31.79 -0.89 33.60
CA PRO A 111 -32.35 -0.47 34.88
C PRO A 111 -32.39 -1.59 35.94
N HIS A 112 -31.83 -2.77 35.65
CA HIS A 112 -31.94 -4.00 36.43
C HIS A 112 -30.61 -4.77 36.40
N VAL A 113 -29.56 -4.22 37.03
CA VAL A 113 -28.55 -5.11 37.60
C VAL A 113 -29.30 -5.92 38.64
N ASP A 114 -29.22 -7.25 38.54
CA ASP A 114 -29.89 -8.15 39.49
C ASP A 114 -28.92 -8.62 40.56
N ILE A 115 -27.65 -8.79 40.18
CA ILE A 115 -26.60 -9.34 41.03
C ILE A 115 -25.30 -8.54 40.92
N ILE A 116 -24.76 -8.13 42.06
CA ILE A 116 -23.37 -7.69 42.18
C ILE A 116 -22.58 -8.82 42.84
N ALA A 117 -21.52 -9.30 42.21
CA ALA A 117 -20.71 -10.41 42.70
C ALA A 117 -19.25 -10.00 42.86
N THR A 118 -18.47 -10.77 43.62
CA THR A 118 -17.01 -10.62 43.58
C THR A 118 -16.50 -10.90 42.15
N SER A 119 -15.39 -10.29 41.75
CA SER A 119 -14.83 -10.42 40.41
C SER A 119 -14.57 -11.89 40.05
N ARG A 120 -14.11 -12.68 41.03
CA ARG A 120 -13.95 -14.13 40.88
C ARG A 120 -15.28 -14.87 40.68
N ALA A 121 -16.30 -14.52 41.47
CA ALA A 121 -17.64 -15.08 41.32
C ALA A 121 -18.27 -14.71 39.97
N ALA A 122 -18.19 -13.44 39.57
CA ALA A 122 -18.69 -12.95 38.28
C ALA A 122 -18.02 -13.66 37.08
N VAL A 123 -16.70 -13.85 37.11
CA VAL A 123 -15.99 -14.61 36.05
C VAL A 123 -16.46 -16.06 36.01
N SER A 124 -16.70 -16.70 37.16
CA SER A 124 -17.25 -18.07 37.20
C SER A 124 -18.67 -18.14 36.63
N LEU A 125 -19.45 -17.07 36.78
CA LEU A 125 -20.78 -16.90 36.19
C LEU A 125 -20.72 -16.57 34.70
N GLY A 126 -19.55 -16.24 34.16
CA GLY A 126 -19.31 -15.95 32.73
C GLY A 126 -19.28 -14.47 32.39
N ALA A 127 -19.15 -13.59 33.37
CA ALA A 127 -18.92 -12.18 33.13
C ALA A 127 -17.52 -11.96 32.53
N GLU A 128 -17.43 -11.02 31.60
CA GLU A 128 -16.16 -10.57 31.02
C GLU A 128 -15.67 -9.31 31.75
N THR A 129 -14.36 -9.10 31.76
CA THR A 129 -13.80 -7.88 32.38
C THR A 129 -14.02 -6.68 31.47
N THR A 130 -14.85 -5.74 31.92
CA THR A 130 -15.20 -4.53 31.16
C THR A 130 -14.38 -3.30 31.58
N ARG A 131 -13.87 -3.27 32.82
CA ARG A 131 -13.17 -2.12 33.39
C ARG A 131 -12.02 -2.54 34.31
N TYR A 132 -10.88 -1.87 34.16
CA TYR A 132 -9.76 -1.94 35.10
C TYR A 132 -9.57 -0.58 35.77
N THR A 133 -9.45 -0.57 37.10
CA THR A 133 -9.05 0.62 37.86
C THR A 133 -7.66 0.37 38.41
N MET A 134 -6.72 1.27 38.13
CA MET A 134 -5.33 1.15 38.57
C MET A 134 -4.92 2.39 39.34
N VAL A 135 -4.47 2.19 40.58
CA VAL A 135 -3.86 3.25 41.39
C VAL A 135 -2.36 3.10 41.30
N LEU A 136 -1.69 4.13 40.78
CA LEU A 136 -0.26 4.11 40.53
C LEU A 136 0.50 4.64 41.75
N LYS A 137 1.69 4.08 41.99
CA LYS A 137 2.62 4.59 43.01
C LYS A 137 3.21 5.93 42.56
N GLU A 138 3.63 6.75 43.52
CA GLU A 138 4.36 7.99 43.24
C GLU A 138 5.58 7.72 42.34
N GLY A 139 5.80 8.59 41.36
CA GLY A 139 6.87 8.47 40.37
C GLY A 139 6.47 7.88 39.01
N TYR A 140 5.28 7.29 38.87
CA TYR A 140 4.75 6.81 37.59
C TYR A 140 3.78 7.82 36.96
N ASP A 141 3.91 8.07 35.65
CA ASP A 141 2.97 8.92 34.92
C ASP A 141 1.73 8.13 34.49
N ALA A 142 0.58 8.52 35.03
CA ALA A 142 -0.70 7.91 34.76
C ALA A 142 -1.14 8.04 33.29
N LEU A 143 -0.73 9.10 32.60
CA LEU A 143 -1.06 9.31 31.20
C LEU A 143 -0.29 8.35 30.28
N GLU A 144 0.98 8.11 30.61
CA GLU A 144 1.85 7.19 29.87
C GLU A 144 1.37 5.75 30.02
N ILE A 145 1.09 5.33 31.26
CA ILE A 145 0.61 3.97 31.55
C ILE A 145 -0.77 3.73 30.92
N SER A 146 -1.70 4.69 31.05
CA SER A 146 -3.03 4.60 30.42
C SER A 146 -2.93 4.44 28.90
N SER A 147 -2.04 5.21 28.26
CA SER A 147 -1.80 5.12 26.81
C SER A 147 -1.21 3.76 26.41
N TYR A 148 -0.22 3.26 27.16
CA TYR A 148 0.39 1.96 26.90
C TYR A 148 -0.61 0.81 27.10
N PHE A 149 -1.39 0.86 28.18
CA PHE A 149 -2.37 -0.16 28.51
C PHE A 149 -3.51 -0.18 27.47
N GLY A 150 -3.98 0.99 27.04
CA GLY A 150 -4.98 1.09 25.97
C GLY A 150 -4.48 0.57 24.63
N LEU A 151 -3.19 0.70 24.32
CA LEU A 151 -2.58 0.16 23.09
C LEU A 151 -2.45 -1.37 23.13
N VAL A 152 -1.95 -1.94 24.24
CA VAL A 152 -1.67 -3.37 24.36
C VAL A 152 -2.97 -4.16 24.55
N TYR A 153 -3.83 -3.71 25.45
CA TYR A 153 -5.03 -4.44 25.87
C TYR A 153 -6.31 -3.94 25.20
N LYS A 154 -6.23 -2.90 24.34
CA LYS A 154 -7.35 -2.36 23.56
C LYS A 154 -8.51 -1.80 24.42
N PHE A 155 -8.23 -1.38 25.65
CA PHE A 155 -9.19 -0.67 26.51
C PHE A 155 -9.13 0.85 26.27
N PHE A 156 -10.24 1.54 26.47
CA PHE A 156 -10.24 3.00 26.54
C PHE A 156 -9.67 3.44 27.89
N GLY A 157 -8.52 4.13 27.85
CA GLY A 157 -7.85 4.65 29.03
C GLY A 157 -8.34 6.05 29.39
N VAL A 158 -8.88 6.20 30.61
CA VAL A 158 -9.17 7.50 31.23
C VAL A 158 -8.18 7.72 32.36
N THR A 159 -7.59 8.92 32.44
CA THR A 159 -6.56 9.23 33.42
C THR A 159 -7.04 10.35 34.33
N VAL A 160 -6.97 10.13 35.65
CA VAL A 160 -7.34 11.13 36.65
C VAL A 160 -6.08 11.51 37.42
N LYS A 161 -5.72 12.81 37.40
CA LYS A 161 -4.56 13.33 38.14
C LYS A 161 -4.95 14.61 38.85
N SER A 162 -4.76 14.64 40.17
CA SER A 162 -5.12 15.78 41.04
C SER A 162 -6.56 16.28 40.85
N GLY A 163 -7.52 15.38 40.69
CA GLY A 163 -8.94 15.70 40.49
C GLY A 163 -9.30 16.20 39.08
N VAL A 164 -8.31 16.33 38.18
CA VAL A 164 -8.55 16.65 36.77
C VAL A 164 -8.67 15.35 35.98
N VAL A 165 -9.80 15.18 35.30
CA VAL A 165 -10.02 14.08 34.36
C VAL A 165 -9.40 14.46 33.02
N TYR A 166 -8.31 13.79 32.68
CA TYR A 166 -7.78 13.82 31.32
C TYR A 166 -8.64 12.85 30.53
N GLY A 167 -9.43 13.41 29.59
CA GLY A 167 -10.38 12.68 28.74
C GLY A 167 -9.71 11.51 28.00
N PRO A 168 -10.50 10.63 27.35
CA PRO A 168 -10.00 9.37 26.82
C PRO A 168 -8.75 9.67 26.04
N SER A 169 -7.63 9.12 26.52
CA SER A 169 -6.40 9.13 25.75
C SER A 169 -6.78 8.29 24.55
N ILE A 170 -7.26 8.93 23.47
CA ILE A 170 -7.35 8.31 22.16
C ILE A 170 -5.98 7.69 22.04
N PRO A 171 -5.84 6.35 22.01
CA PRO A 171 -4.54 5.73 21.90
C PRO A 171 -3.89 6.50 20.77
N LYS A 172 -2.82 7.25 21.08
CA LYS A 172 -2.15 8.10 20.08
C LYS A 172 -2.08 7.19 18.88
N ALA A 173 -2.67 7.63 17.77
CA ALA A 173 -2.85 6.83 16.57
C ALA A 173 -1.50 6.52 15.91
N ASN A 174 -0.52 6.05 16.69
CA ASN A 174 0.15 4.80 16.46
C ASN A 174 -0.94 3.76 16.13
N ILE A 175 -1.48 3.86 14.91
CA ILE A 175 -1.75 2.70 14.06
C ILE A 175 -0.71 1.68 14.49
N ALA A 176 -1.12 0.61 15.17
CA ALA A 176 -0.22 -0.42 15.61
C ALA A 176 0.58 -0.84 14.37
N MET A 177 1.80 -0.31 14.24
CA MET A 177 2.65 -0.53 13.07
C MET A 177 3.14 -1.98 13.05
N ALA A 178 2.97 -2.70 14.17
CA ALA A 178 3.05 -4.14 14.24
C ALA A 178 1.97 -4.76 13.34
N GLY A 179 2.37 -5.16 12.13
CA GLY A 179 1.51 -5.84 11.15
C GLY A 179 1.32 -5.09 9.82
N VAL A 180 1.63 -3.79 9.71
CA VAL A 180 1.60 -3.08 8.41
C VAL A 180 2.59 -3.71 7.43
N GLU A 181 3.73 -4.15 7.95
CA GLU A 181 4.75 -4.92 7.22
C GLU A 181 4.19 -6.22 6.62
N SER A 182 3.28 -6.91 7.32
CA SER A 182 2.65 -8.14 6.84
C SER A 182 1.64 -7.89 5.71
N TYR A 183 1.07 -6.69 5.60
CA TYR A 183 0.16 -6.32 4.51
C TYR A 183 0.89 -5.81 3.27
N LEU A 184 2.11 -5.29 3.43
CA LEU A 184 2.89 -4.73 2.31
C LEU A 184 3.16 -5.77 1.21
N VAL A 185 3.52 -7.00 1.61
CA VAL A 185 3.85 -8.07 0.67
C VAL A 185 2.63 -8.50 -0.17
N PRO A 186 1.46 -8.83 0.41
CA PRO A 186 0.25 -9.11 -0.36
C PRO A 186 -0.21 -7.95 -1.25
N LEU A 187 -0.11 -6.70 -0.77
CA LEU A 187 -0.48 -5.51 -1.55
C LEU A 187 0.39 -5.38 -2.81
N LEU A 188 1.71 -5.57 -2.66
CA LEU A 188 2.63 -5.54 -3.79
C LEU A 188 2.37 -6.69 -4.76
N LEU A 189 2.13 -7.90 -4.25
CA LEU A 189 1.80 -9.06 -5.08
C LEU A 189 0.50 -8.86 -5.86
N ALA A 190 -0.54 -8.34 -5.23
CA ALA A 190 -1.81 -8.02 -5.88
C ALA A 190 -1.62 -6.96 -6.99
N SER A 191 -0.86 -5.90 -6.71
CA SER A 191 -0.53 -4.89 -7.72
C SER A 191 0.27 -5.47 -8.90
N LEU A 192 1.21 -6.37 -8.62
CA LEU A 192 2.01 -7.06 -9.64
C LEU A 192 1.17 -8.05 -10.48
N MET A 193 0.18 -8.70 -9.87
CA MET A 193 -0.78 -9.54 -10.58
C MET A 193 -1.64 -8.70 -11.53
N ILE A 194 -2.20 -7.58 -11.06
CA ILE A 194 -2.95 -6.65 -11.91
C ILE A 194 -2.08 -6.16 -13.07
N PHE A 195 -0.82 -5.81 -12.78
CA PHE A 195 0.15 -5.41 -13.80
C PHE A 195 0.35 -6.49 -14.85
N SER A 196 0.60 -7.74 -14.42
CA SER A 196 0.89 -8.85 -15.32
C SER A 196 -0.31 -9.19 -16.20
N PHE A 197 -1.51 -9.18 -15.61
CA PHE A 197 -2.77 -9.36 -16.33
C PHE A 197 -3.00 -8.25 -17.36
N ALA A 198 -3.00 -6.99 -16.94
CA ALA A 198 -3.24 -5.85 -17.82
C ALA A 198 -2.19 -5.77 -18.94
N PHE A 199 -0.94 -6.12 -18.66
CA PHE A 199 0.10 -6.17 -19.67
C PHE A 199 -0.15 -7.28 -20.71
N GLY A 200 -0.62 -8.45 -20.29
CA GLY A 200 -1.06 -9.52 -21.19
C GLY A 200 -2.20 -9.07 -22.09
N THR A 201 -3.26 -8.50 -21.52
CA THR A 201 -4.43 -7.99 -22.24
C THR A 201 -4.05 -6.96 -23.31
N VAL A 202 -3.13 -6.04 -22.99
CA VAL A 202 -2.63 -5.04 -23.96
C VAL A 202 -1.91 -5.70 -25.14
N TYR A 203 -1.17 -6.79 -24.91
CA TYR A 203 -0.44 -7.48 -25.95
C TYR A 203 -1.34 -8.29 -26.88
N GLU A 204 -2.37 -8.93 -26.32
CA GLU A 204 -3.36 -9.68 -27.09
C GLU A 204 -4.23 -8.74 -27.94
N ARG A 205 -4.64 -7.61 -27.37
CA ARG A 205 -5.57 -6.65 -28.01
C ARG A 205 -4.89 -5.58 -28.86
N ARG A 206 -3.66 -5.83 -29.32
CA ARG A 206 -2.92 -4.90 -30.20
C ARG A 206 -3.65 -4.58 -31.51
N GLY A 207 -4.34 -5.58 -32.08
CA GLY A 207 -5.15 -5.39 -33.28
C GLY A 207 -6.27 -4.38 -33.06
N GLU A 208 -6.98 -4.46 -31.93
CA GLU A 208 -8.04 -3.52 -31.56
C GLU A 208 -7.49 -2.10 -31.36
N ILE A 209 -6.36 -1.97 -30.67
CA ILE A 209 -5.67 -0.69 -30.45
C ILE A 209 -5.29 -0.05 -31.80
N ALA A 210 -4.81 -0.84 -32.76
CA ALA A 210 -4.48 -0.37 -34.10
C ALA A 210 -5.73 0.14 -34.83
N THR A 211 -6.84 -0.60 -34.77
CA THR A 211 -8.12 -0.18 -35.37
C THR A 211 -8.63 1.13 -34.76
N LEU A 212 -8.60 1.27 -33.43
CA LEU A 212 -9.01 2.49 -32.74
C LEU A 212 -8.14 3.69 -33.13
N THR A 213 -6.84 3.47 -33.32
CA THR A 213 -5.93 4.52 -33.78
C THR A 213 -6.21 4.94 -35.22
N SER A 214 -6.55 3.98 -36.09
CA SER A 214 -6.93 4.25 -37.50
C SER A 214 -8.23 5.05 -37.62
N VAL A 215 -9.16 4.89 -36.66
CA VAL A 215 -10.37 5.72 -36.55
C VAL A 215 -10.07 7.13 -36.00
N GLY A 216 -8.85 7.35 -35.50
CA GLY A 216 -8.37 8.66 -35.05
C GLY A 216 -8.33 8.86 -33.53
N LEU A 217 -8.41 7.79 -32.72
CA LEU A 217 -8.24 7.95 -31.27
C LEU A 217 -6.83 8.44 -30.92
N ASN A 218 -6.77 9.49 -30.10
CA ASN A 218 -5.53 9.98 -29.52
C ASN A 218 -4.91 8.91 -28.57
N PRO A 219 -3.58 8.72 -28.57
CA PRO A 219 -2.83 7.93 -27.58
C PRO A 219 -3.30 8.07 -26.12
N SER A 220 -3.70 9.28 -25.72
CA SER A 220 -4.19 9.57 -24.37
C SER A 220 -5.54 8.92 -24.08
N ASN A 221 -6.43 8.85 -25.08
CA ASN A 221 -7.75 8.24 -24.94
C ASN A 221 -7.61 6.72 -24.85
N ILE A 222 -6.74 6.12 -25.65
CA ILE A 222 -6.46 4.67 -25.60
C ILE A 222 -5.88 4.28 -24.24
N ARG A 223 -4.94 5.07 -23.71
CA ARG A 223 -4.44 4.88 -22.33
C ARG A 223 -5.57 4.91 -21.32
N ASN A 224 -6.47 5.90 -21.40
CA ASN A 224 -7.55 6.05 -20.44
C ASN A 224 -8.55 4.89 -20.52
N VAL A 225 -8.89 4.40 -21.73
CA VAL A 225 -9.76 3.23 -21.90
C VAL A 225 -9.20 2.01 -21.17
N ILE A 226 -7.92 1.71 -21.37
CA ILE A 226 -7.27 0.54 -20.74
C ILE A 226 -7.15 0.71 -19.23
N LEU A 227 -6.88 1.94 -18.77
CA LEU A 227 -6.83 2.24 -17.34
C LEU A 227 -8.21 2.06 -16.69
N THR A 228 -9.27 2.54 -17.33
CA THR A 228 -10.65 2.38 -16.85
C THR A 228 -11.07 0.92 -16.85
N GLU A 229 -10.71 0.14 -17.87
CA GLU A 229 -10.97 -1.31 -17.91
C GLU A 229 -10.32 -2.03 -16.73
N GLY A 230 -9.03 -1.77 -16.49
CA GLY A 230 -8.31 -2.34 -15.34
C GLY A 230 -8.91 -1.92 -14.00
N PHE A 231 -9.38 -0.68 -13.90
CA PHE A 231 -10.01 -0.15 -12.69
C PHE A 231 -11.37 -0.77 -12.40
N VAL A 232 -12.21 -0.96 -13.42
CA VAL A 232 -13.49 -1.65 -13.29
C VAL A 232 -13.27 -3.11 -12.88
N ALA A 233 -12.34 -3.81 -13.54
CA ALA A 233 -12.00 -5.19 -13.20
C ALA A 233 -11.48 -5.32 -11.76
N ALA A 234 -10.57 -4.43 -11.33
CA ALA A 234 -10.04 -4.42 -9.98
C ALA A 234 -11.11 -4.10 -8.93
N THR A 235 -12.04 -3.18 -9.22
CA THR A 235 -13.13 -2.81 -8.31
C THR A 235 -14.08 -3.99 -8.09
N ILE A 236 -14.51 -4.65 -9.18
CA ILE A 236 -15.40 -5.81 -9.10
C ILE A 236 -14.69 -6.94 -8.35
N GLY A 237 -13.46 -7.28 -8.75
CA GLY A 237 -12.69 -8.36 -8.10
C GLY A 237 -12.39 -8.07 -6.63
N GLY A 238 -12.05 -6.82 -6.29
CA GLY A 238 -11.76 -6.39 -4.94
C GLY A 238 -13.00 -6.41 -4.04
N LEU A 239 -14.16 -5.97 -4.54
CA LEU A 239 -15.43 -6.07 -3.82
C LEU A 239 -15.81 -7.53 -3.59
N SER A 240 -15.82 -8.36 -4.64
CA SER A 240 -16.14 -9.78 -4.53
C SER A 240 -15.20 -10.50 -3.57
N GLY A 241 -13.89 -10.23 -3.65
CA GLY A 241 -12.90 -10.80 -2.73
C GLY A 241 -13.09 -10.33 -1.29
N SER A 242 -13.49 -9.07 -1.08
CA SER A 242 -13.82 -8.55 0.26
C SER A 242 -15.02 -9.27 0.86
N PHE A 243 -16.08 -9.50 0.08
CA PHE A 243 -17.22 -10.31 0.52
C PHE A 243 -16.79 -11.72 0.91
N VAL A 244 -16.02 -12.40 0.05
CA VAL A 244 -15.50 -13.75 0.34
C VAL A 244 -14.69 -13.75 1.63
N GLY A 245 -13.81 -12.76 1.84
CA GLY A 245 -13.00 -12.65 3.05
C GLY A 245 -13.83 -12.48 4.33
N ILE A 246 -14.89 -11.66 4.27
CA ILE A 246 -15.80 -11.44 5.40
C ILE A 246 -16.50 -12.73 5.82
N TYR A 247 -16.90 -13.59 4.88
CA TYR A 247 -17.56 -14.86 5.20
C TYR A 247 -16.59 -16.00 5.52
N LEU A 248 -15.42 -16.02 4.88
CA LEU A 248 -14.44 -17.10 5.04
C LEU A 248 -13.71 -17.01 6.38
N TYR A 249 -13.45 -15.81 6.89
CA TYR A 249 -12.77 -15.62 8.17
C TYR A 249 -13.53 -16.21 9.38
N PRO A 250 -14.82 -15.90 9.63
CA PRO A 250 -15.57 -16.51 10.73
C PRO A 250 -15.76 -18.01 10.54
N LEU A 251 -15.84 -18.48 9.29
CA LEU A 251 -15.86 -19.92 8.99
C LEU A 251 -14.55 -20.59 9.41
N ALA A 252 -13.39 -19.99 9.11
CA ALA A 252 -12.10 -20.47 9.56
C ALA A 252 -11.95 -20.39 11.09
N GLY A 253 -12.45 -19.32 11.72
CA GLY A 253 -12.51 -19.19 13.18
C GLY A 253 -13.31 -20.32 13.85
N PHE A 254 -14.41 -20.76 13.21
CA PHE A 254 -15.21 -21.89 13.69
C PHE A 254 -14.45 -23.23 13.63
N PHE A 255 -13.65 -23.48 12.59
CA PHE A 255 -12.93 -24.75 12.43
C PHE A 255 -11.59 -24.81 13.18
N PHE A 256 -10.91 -23.68 13.35
CA PHE A 256 -9.53 -23.63 13.84
C PHE A 256 -9.36 -22.93 15.20
N ASP A 257 -10.46 -22.57 15.87
CA ASP A 257 -10.48 -21.90 17.18
C ASP A 257 -9.55 -20.66 17.22
N LEU A 258 -9.56 -19.90 16.12
CA LEU A 258 -8.70 -18.72 15.97
C LEU A 258 -9.28 -17.55 16.77
N PRO A 259 -8.53 -16.96 17.72
CA PRO A 259 -8.97 -15.77 18.44
C PRO A 259 -8.97 -14.58 17.48
N GLY A 260 -10.16 -14.21 16.99
CA GLY A 260 -10.27 -13.26 15.90
C GLY A 260 -11.65 -12.66 15.77
N TYR A 261 -11.78 -11.37 16.12
CA TYR A 261 -12.93 -10.56 15.75
C TYR A 261 -12.65 -9.84 14.43
N VAL A 262 -13.54 -10.00 13.45
CA VAL A 262 -13.53 -9.16 12.24
C VAL A 262 -13.93 -7.76 12.66
N LYS A 263 -13.02 -6.79 12.52
CA LYS A 263 -13.35 -5.38 12.71
C LYS A 263 -14.24 -4.91 11.56
N SER A 264 -15.55 -5.03 11.74
CA SER A 264 -16.56 -4.52 10.80
C SER A 264 -16.96 -3.10 11.18
N GLY A 265 -16.32 -2.12 10.57
CA GLY A 265 -16.71 -0.70 10.70
C GLY A 265 -16.70 0.00 9.34
N PRO A 266 -17.53 1.04 9.12
CA PRO A 266 -17.60 1.77 7.85
C PRO A 266 -16.22 2.31 7.40
N PHE A 267 -15.38 2.71 8.35
CA PHE A 267 -14.02 3.17 8.10
C PHE A 267 -13.15 2.11 7.42
N TYR A 268 -13.21 0.85 7.88
CA TYR A 268 -12.41 -0.23 7.31
C TYR A 268 -12.87 -0.58 5.90
N PHE A 269 -14.17 -0.51 5.63
CA PHE A 269 -14.72 -0.70 4.28
C PHE A 269 -14.28 0.41 3.31
N LEU A 270 -14.26 1.67 3.75
CA LEU A 270 -13.73 2.77 2.95
C LEU A 270 -12.22 2.62 2.70
N LEU A 271 -11.48 2.15 3.71
CA LEU A 271 -10.05 1.87 3.58
C LEU A 271 -9.77 0.75 2.56
N THR A 272 -10.53 -0.35 2.58
CA THR A 272 -10.36 -1.44 1.60
C THR A 272 -10.67 -0.96 0.19
N LEU A 273 -11.75 -0.20 0.00
CA LEU A 273 -12.05 0.44 -1.28
C LEU A 273 -10.90 1.33 -1.75
N GLY A 274 -10.37 2.18 -0.88
CA GLY A 274 -9.21 3.03 -1.17
C GLY A 274 -7.98 2.22 -1.60
N LEU A 275 -7.70 1.12 -0.92
CA LEU A 275 -6.57 0.23 -1.24
C LEU A 275 -6.74 -0.49 -2.58
N ILE A 276 -7.95 -0.99 -2.89
CA ILE A 276 -8.26 -1.61 -4.20
C ILE A 276 -7.99 -0.62 -5.33
N MET A 277 -8.46 0.61 -5.17
CA MET A 277 -8.31 1.68 -6.14
C MET A 277 -6.85 2.08 -6.34
N PHE A 278 -6.11 2.16 -5.23
CA PHE A 278 -4.67 2.44 -5.26
C PHE A 278 -3.88 1.33 -5.97
N MET A 279 -4.20 0.05 -5.70
CA MET A 279 -3.57 -1.09 -6.37
C MET A 279 -3.88 -1.15 -7.86
N ALA A 280 -5.13 -0.85 -8.26
CA ALA A 280 -5.54 -0.77 -9.65
C ALA A 280 -4.77 0.32 -10.41
N LEU A 281 -4.58 1.48 -9.77
CA LEU A 281 -3.81 2.58 -10.34
C LEU A 281 -2.33 2.18 -10.50
N LEU A 282 -1.70 1.64 -9.46
CA LEU A 282 -0.30 1.22 -9.49
C LEU A 282 -0.04 0.13 -10.53
N GLY A 283 -0.87 -0.92 -10.55
CA GLY A 283 -0.71 -2.06 -11.46
C GLY A 283 -1.06 -1.70 -12.90
N GLY A 284 -2.11 -0.91 -13.11
CA GLY A 284 -2.63 -0.55 -14.44
C GLY A 284 -1.88 0.61 -15.12
N TYR A 285 -1.20 1.48 -14.37
CA TYR A 285 -0.59 2.69 -14.95
C TYR A 285 0.48 2.38 -16.00
N LEU A 286 1.40 1.46 -15.72
CA LEU A 286 2.49 1.13 -16.63
C LEU A 286 2.00 0.46 -17.94
N PRO A 287 1.15 -0.58 -17.89
CA PRO A 287 0.55 -1.18 -19.08
C PRO A 287 -0.23 -0.17 -19.92
N SER A 288 -1.10 0.64 -19.31
CA SER A 288 -1.88 1.65 -20.02
C SER A 288 -1.00 2.69 -20.70
N ARG A 289 0.07 3.13 -20.03
CA ARG A 289 1.04 4.06 -20.62
C ARG A 289 1.76 3.42 -21.81
N LYS A 290 2.10 2.13 -21.73
CA LYS A 290 2.73 1.40 -22.83
C LYS A 290 1.78 1.23 -24.02
N ALA A 291 0.52 0.93 -23.77
CA ALA A 291 -0.50 0.81 -24.81
C ALA A 291 -0.68 2.12 -25.61
N GLY A 292 -0.74 3.26 -24.91
CA GLY A 292 -0.76 4.57 -25.56
C GLY A 292 0.48 4.87 -26.40
N MET A 293 1.64 4.26 -26.12
CA MET A 293 2.83 4.41 -26.96
C MET A 293 2.82 3.51 -28.20
N MET A 294 2.11 2.37 -28.18
CA MET A 294 2.07 1.45 -29.32
C MET A 294 1.30 2.00 -30.52
N THR A 295 0.42 2.98 -30.29
CA THR A 295 -0.42 3.61 -31.31
C THR A 295 0.36 4.52 -32.25
N THR A 296 1.55 4.98 -31.86
CA THR A 296 2.32 5.96 -32.64
C THR A 296 3.70 5.42 -33.05
N PRO A 297 3.77 4.55 -34.09
CA PRO A 297 5.05 4.00 -34.56
C PRO A 297 6.00 5.07 -35.13
N SER A 298 5.51 6.26 -35.47
CA SER A 298 6.30 7.35 -36.06
C SER A 298 7.23 8.06 -35.07
N ILE A 299 7.03 7.92 -33.75
CA ILE A 299 7.90 8.56 -32.75
C ILE A 299 9.10 7.63 -32.46
N MET A 300 10.02 7.52 -33.43
CA MET A 300 11.38 7.02 -33.15
C MET A 300 12.12 8.03 -32.27
N ARG A 301 11.91 7.96 -30.95
CA ARG A 301 12.52 8.90 -29.98
C ARG A 301 14.05 8.75 -29.87
N ARG A 302 14.60 7.62 -30.34
CA ARG A 302 16.03 7.40 -30.52
C ARG A 302 16.28 6.87 -31.92
N TRP A 303 16.97 7.67 -32.71
CA TRP A 303 17.50 7.20 -33.98
C TRP A 303 18.50 6.06 -33.73
N SER A 304 18.26 4.92 -34.37
CA SER A 304 19.08 3.72 -34.29
C SER A 304 19.69 3.46 -35.66
N LEU A 305 20.99 3.70 -35.80
CA LEU A 305 21.75 3.27 -36.98
C LEU A 305 21.79 1.75 -37.04
N LYS A 306 21.25 1.19 -38.13
CA LYS A 306 21.39 -0.24 -38.44
C LYS A 306 22.88 -0.52 -38.68
N LYS A 307 23.60 -0.99 -37.65
CA LYS A 307 25.01 -1.39 -37.74
C LYS A 307 25.10 -2.48 -38.82
N MET A 308 25.83 -2.21 -39.90
CA MET A 308 25.98 -3.16 -41.00
C MET A 308 27.11 -4.14 -40.65
N GLY A 309 26.86 -4.96 -39.62
CA GLY A 309 27.78 -6.01 -39.16
C GLY A 309 29.19 -5.56 -38.75
N ARG A 310 29.98 -6.53 -38.29
CA ARG A 310 31.44 -6.44 -38.15
C ARG A 310 32.03 -7.34 -39.22
N LYS A 311 32.49 -6.81 -40.35
CA LYS A 311 33.35 -7.59 -41.26
C LYS A 311 34.78 -7.66 -40.71
N ALA A 312 35.48 -8.75 -41.03
CA ALA A 312 36.83 -9.08 -40.57
C ALA A 312 37.76 -7.86 -40.62
N GLY A 313 38.22 -7.38 -39.46
CA GLY A 313 39.06 -6.17 -39.35
C GLY A 313 38.63 -5.11 -38.33
N ARG A 314 37.72 -5.41 -37.38
CA ARG A 314 37.36 -4.57 -36.20
C ARG A 314 36.78 -3.16 -36.51
N ALA A 315 36.48 -2.81 -37.76
CA ALA A 315 35.81 -1.55 -38.10
C ALA A 315 34.28 -1.69 -38.05
N VAL A 316 33.58 -0.70 -37.49
CA VAL A 316 32.12 -0.61 -37.52
C VAL A 316 31.71 0.09 -38.80
N GLN A 317 30.91 -0.57 -39.64
CA GLN A 317 30.42 -0.02 -40.90
C GLN A 317 28.99 0.48 -40.75
N MET A 318 28.73 1.68 -41.27
CA MET A 318 27.43 2.34 -41.22
C MET A 318 27.14 3.03 -42.54
N LYS A 319 26.01 2.70 -43.18
CA LYS A 319 25.50 3.46 -44.32
C LYS A 319 24.84 4.73 -43.79
N LEU A 320 25.32 5.89 -44.25
CA LEU A 320 24.76 7.17 -43.86
C LEU A 320 23.51 7.48 -44.70
N PRO A 321 22.51 8.19 -44.16
CA PRO A 321 21.25 8.49 -44.85
C PRO A 321 21.39 9.67 -45.82
N VAL A 322 22.57 9.87 -46.42
CA VAL A 322 22.85 10.92 -47.40
C VAL A 322 23.27 10.25 -48.69
N THR A 323 22.59 10.62 -49.78
CA THR A 323 22.92 10.20 -51.14
C THR A 323 23.22 11.46 -51.92
N VAL A 324 24.37 11.51 -52.57
CA VAL A 324 24.83 12.67 -53.35
C VAL A 324 24.64 12.34 -54.83
N LEU A 325 24.02 13.22 -55.58
CA LEU A 325 23.90 13.06 -57.04
C LEU A 325 25.28 13.22 -57.68
N GLU A 326 25.54 12.53 -58.80
CA GLU A 326 26.80 12.63 -59.53
C GLU A 326 27.17 14.10 -59.87
N GLU A 327 26.18 14.90 -60.26
CA GLU A 327 26.32 16.34 -60.53
C GLU A 327 26.75 17.18 -59.31
N GLU A 328 26.38 16.75 -58.10
CA GLU A 328 26.69 17.46 -56.85
C GLU A 328 27.98 16.97 -56.19
N TYR A 329 28.57 15.89 -56.72
CA TYR A 329 29.72 15.26 -56.14
C TYR A 329 30.95 16.18 -56.02
N PRO A 330 31.29 17.01 -57.02
CA PRO A 330 32.41 17.95 -56.90
C PRO A 330 32.23 18.96 -55.74
N ARG A 331 31.00 19.42 -55.52
CA ARG A 331 30.66 20.34 -54.42
C ARG A 331 30.71 19.65 -53.06
N PHE A 332 30.30 18.38 -53.02
CA PHE A 332 30.43 17.57 -51.82
C PHE A 332 31.91 17.38 -51.45
N GLU A 333 32.78 17.17 -52.43
CA GLU A 333 34.23 17.10 -52.21
C GLU A 333 34.80 18.42 -51.66
N GLU A 334 34.42 19.56 -52.24
CA GLU A 334 34.80 20.89 -51.75
C GLU A 334 34.33 21.13 -50.31
N TYR A 335 33.09 20.76 -49.99
CA TYR A 335 32.55 20.85 -48.64
C TYR A 335 33.35 19.99 -47.65
N LEU A 336 33.71 18.77 -48.04
CA LEU A 336 34.49 17.88 -47.20
C LEU A 336 35.90 18.42 -46.90
N GLN A 337 36.51 19.13 -47.84
CA GLN A 337 37.84 19.71 -47.66
C GLN A 337 37.80 20.98 -46.79
N THR A 338 36.81 21.85 -47.02
CA THR A 338 36.78 23.20 -46.43
C THR A 338 36.06 23.23 -45.07
N HIS A 339 34.95 22.49 -44.91
CA HIS A 339 34.04 22.69 -43.78
C HIS A 339 34.07 21.57 -42.73
N VAL A 340 34.54 20.37 -43.06
CA VAL A 340 34.54 19.22 -42.12
C VAL A 340 35.26 19.52 -40.81
N GLN A 341 36.38 20.25 -40.84
CA GLN A 341 37.14 20.53 -39.62
C GLN A 341 36.38 21.44 -38.66
N THR A 342 35.81 22.54 -39.19
CA THR A 342 35.02 23.51 -38.43
C THR A 342 33.76 22.86 -37.87
N GLU A 343 33.05 22.11 -38.71
CA GLU A 343 31.76 21.52 -38.36
C GLU A 343 31.90 20.33 -37.39
N ALA A 344 32.96 19.54 -37.52
CA ALA A 344 33.25 18.49 -36.55
C ALA A 344 33.67 19.06 -35.18
N LEU A 345 34.35 20.21 -35.16
CA LEU A 345 34.76 20.88 -33.92
C LEU A 345 33.55 21.34 -33.10
N GLU A 346 32.52 21.86 -33.76
CA GLU A 346 31.24 22.19 -33.10
C GLU A 346 30.56 20.96 -32.49
N ALA A 347 30.70 19.79 -33.14
CA ALA A 347 30.24 18.52 -32.61
C ALA A 347 31.14 17.93 -31.51
N GLY A 348 32.18 18.65 -31.07
CA GLY A 348 33.09 18.24 -30.00
C GLY A 348 34.23 17.30 -30.42
N VAL A 349 34.52 17.20 -31.72
CA VAL A 349 35.51 16.26 -32.26
C VAL A 349 36.46 16.95 -33.23
N ARG A 350 37.77 16.82 -33.02
CA ARG A 350 38.76 17.36 -33.96
C ARG A 350 39.03 16.33 -35.05
N VAL A 351 38.83 16.71 -36.31
CA VAL A 351 39.03 15.83 -37.47
C VAL A 351 40.06 16.45 -38.41
N LYS A 352 40.95 15.62 -38.98
CA LYS A 352 41.87 16.01 -40.06
C LYS A 352 41.76 15.01 -41.20
N LEU A 353 41.58 15.51 -42.42
CA LEU A 353 41.70 14.72 -43.64
C LEU A 353 43.17 14.31 -43.82
N ASP A 354 43.44 13.02 -44.00
CA ASP A 354 44.78 12.46 -44.10
C ASP A 354 45.12 12.04 -45.53
N HIS A 355 44.26 11.22 -46.14
CA HIS A 355 44.45 10.71 -47.50
C HIS A 355 43.13 10.67 -48.27
N VAL A 356 43.21 11.00 -49.56
CA VAL A 356 42.12 10.83 -50.52
C VAL A 356 42.59 9.83 -51.57
N LYS A 357 41.87 8.73 -51.72
CA LYS A 357 42.09 7.73 -52.78
C LYS A 357 40.91 7.79 -53.74
N LYS A 358 41.18 8.19 -54.98
CA LYS A 358 40.20 8.18 -56.07
C LYS A 358 40.34 6.90 -56.88
N SER A 359 39.23 6.25 -57.19
CA SER A 359 39.17 5.03 -58.01
C SER A 359 37.89 5.07 -58.82
N ASP A 360 37.90 4.49 -60.02
CA ASP A 360 36.77 4.52 -60.97
C ASP A 360 35.45 3.94 -60.42
N SER A 361 35.48 3.17 -59.33
CA SER A 361 34.29 2.55 -58.71
C SER A 361 33.95 3.03 -57.30
N ALA A 362 34.91 3.63 -56.58
CA ALA A 362 34.71 4.07 -55.20
C ALA A 362 35.78 5.10 -54.78
N ASN A 363 35.33 6.27 -54.35
CA ASN A 363 36.19 7.30 -53.80
C ASN A 363 36.26 7.16 -52.29
N THR A 364 37.47 7.09 -51.74
CA THR A 364 37.71 6.83 -50.32
C THR A 364 38.43 8.01 -49.67
N TYR A 365 37.86 8.55 -48.60
CA TYR A 365 38.38 9.66 -47.82
C TYR A 365 38.74 9.18 -46.41
N ASP A 366 40.03 9.19 -46.08
CA ASP A 366 40.54 8.77 -44.78
C ASP A 366 40.73 9.98 -43.85
N PHE A 367 40.09 9.92 -42.69
CA PHE A 367 40.13 10.93 -41.64
C PHE A 367 40.77 10.39 -40.37
N LYS A 368 41.72 11.16 -39.83
CA LYS A 368 42.22 10.98 -38.46
C LYS A 368 41.38 11.82 -37.52
N VAL A 369 40.91 11.20 -36.44
CA VAL A 369 39.96 11.81 -35.51
C VAL A 369 40.57 11.85 -34.10
N TRP A 370 40.60 13.02 -33.48
CA TRP A 370 41.02 13.22 -32.09
C TRP A 370 39.82 13.65 -31.23
N SER A 371 39.76 13.12 -30.01
CA SER A 371 38.83 13.62 -28.99
C SER A 371 39.46 14.84 -28.32
N LEU A 372 38.66 15.87 -28.01
CA LEU A 372 39.11 17.13 -27.36
C LEU A 372 39.92 16.91 -26.07
N SER A 373 39.74 15.76 -25.41
CA SER A 373 40.43 15.41 -24.16
C SER A 373 41.86 14.88 -24.32
N ARG A 374 42.33 14.51 -25.53
CA ARG A 374 43.67 13.93 -25.73
C ARG A 374 44.43 14.63 -26.86
N THR A 375 45.55 15.25 -26.51
CA THR A 375 46.59 15.72 -27.43
C THR A 375 47.63 14.62 -27.64
N GLY A 376 47.85 14.20 -28.89
CA GLY A 376 48.83 13.14 -29.23
C GLY A 376 48.30 12.16 -30.27
N LEU A 377 47.84 10.99 -29.82
CA LEU A 377 47.38 9.90 -30.71
C LEU A 377 45.93 10.10 -31.18
N PRO A 378 45.60 9.79 -32.45
CA PRO A 378 44.22 9.84 -32.94
C PRO A 378 43.36 8.84 -32.15
N ALA A 379 42.21 9.30 -31.68
CA ALA A 379 41.22 8.52 -30.94
C ALA A 379 40.48 7.52 -31.84
N ALA A 380 40.37 7.80 -33.14
CA ALA A 380 39.85 6.88 -34.14
C ALA A 380 40.39 7.17 -35.55
N LEU A 381 40.37 6.14 -36.38
CA LEU A 381 40.51 6.27 -37.84
C LEU A 381 39.12 6.09 -38.46
N CYS A 382 38.66 7.07 -39.22
CA CYS A 382 37.38 7.04 -39.90
C CYS A 382 37.60 7.12 -41.40
N THR A 383 36.98 6.21 -42.15
CA THR A 383 37.05 6.21 -43.61
C THR A 383 35.65 6.43 -44.15
N LEU A 384 35.45 7.49 -44.93
CA LEU A 384 34.25 7.69 -45.74
C LEU A 384 34.49 7.08 -47.12
N GLU A 385 33.69 6.10 -47.48
CA GLU A 385 33.70 5.46 -48.80
C GLU A 385 32.45 5.91 -49.54
N ALA A 386 32.64 6.63 -50.65
CA ALA A 386 31.58 7.02 -51.56
C ALA A 386 31.58 6.04 -52.73
N THR A 387 30.56 5.16 -52.77
CA THR A 387 30.39 4.17 -53.83
C THR A 387 29.35 4.66 -54.81
N GLU A 388 29.71 4.67 -56.09
CA GLU A 388 28.80 5.05 -57.17
C GLU A 388 27.87 3.89 -57.53
N SER A 389 26.58 4.18 -57.64
CA SER A 389 25.57 3.25 -58.12
C SER A 389 24.45 4.07 -58.75
N ASP A 390 24.20 3.85 -60.04
CA ASP A 390 23.07 4.47 -60.77
C ASP A 390 23.03 6.01 -60.67
N ARG A 391 24.13 6.67 -61.10
CA ARG A 391 24.34 8.14 -61.07
C ARG A 391 24.20 8.79 -59.68
N LYS A 392 24.35 7.98 -58.62
CA LYS A 392 24.24 8.40 -57.23
C LYS A 392 25.40 7.85 -56.41
N PHE A 393 25.99 8.68 -55.58
CA PHE A 393 26.99 8.29 -54.60
C PHE A 393 26.33 7.97 -53.26
N SER A 394 26.49 6.72 -52.82
CA SER A 394 26.10 6.30 -51.48
C SER A 394 27.31 6.38 -50.54
N ILE A 395 27.13 7.01 -49.38
CA ILE A 395 28.22 7.26 -48.43
C ILE A 395 28.20 6.21 -47.32
N LEU A 396 29.31 5.50 -47.17
CA LEU A 396 29.54 4.49 -46.15
C LEU A 396 30.65 4.95 -45.20
N LEU A 397 30.35 5.03 -43.91
CA LEU A 397 31.31 5.37 -42.87
C LEU A 397 31.86 4.10 -42.22
N LYS A 398 33.18 3.91 -42.29
CA LYS A 398 33.92 2.86 -41.57
C LYS A 398 34.65 3.51 -40.40
N VAL A 399 34.25 3.19 -39.17
CA VAL A 399 34.89 3.72 -37.95
C VAL A 399 35.74 2.63 -37.29
N LYS A 400 37.04 2.88 -37.15
CA LYS A 400 38.00 2.03 -36.45
C LYS A 400 38.48 2.74 -35.18
N ALA A 401 37.81 2.47 -34.07
CA ALA A 401 38.08 3.06 -32.74
C ALA A 401 38.21 1.98 -31.66
N ARG A 402 39.12 2.17 -30.68
CA ARG A 402 39.21 1.33 -29.48
C ARG A 402 39.23 2.22 -28.22
N PRO A 403 38.18 2.24 -27.39
CA PRO A 403 36.84 1.65 -27.55
C PRO A 403 35.97 2.38 -28.59
N TYR A 404 34.86 1.76 -29.01
CA TYR A 404 33.86 2.39 -29.89
C TYR A 404 33.22 3.59 -29.19
N ARG A 405 33.30 4.77 -29.81
CA ARG A 405 32.69 6.01 -29.31
C ARG A 405 31.59 6.47 -30.24
N ARG A 406 30.38 6.63 -29.69
CA ARG A 406 29.19 7.07 -30.44
C ARG A 406 29.32 8.53 -30.91
N GLU A 407 29.98 9.36 -30.11
CA GLU A 407 30.27 10.77 -30.38
C GLU A 407 30.88 11.01 -31.76
N ILE A 408 31.76 10.12 -32.22
CA ILE A 408 32.42 10.23 -33.52
C ILE A 408 31.43 10.05 -34.67
N VAL A 409 30.50 9.11 -34.52
CA VAL A 409 29.44 8.87 -35.53
C VAL A 409 28.47 10.03 -35.55
N ASP A 410 28.10 10.56 -34.39
CA ASP A 410 27.20 11.71 -34.27
C ASP A 410 27.83 12.99 -34.85
N ALA A 411 29.15 13.17 -34.72
CA ALA A 411 29.89 14.27 -35.35
C ALA A 411 29.88 14.20 -36.88
N PHE A 412 30.24 13.05 -37.47
CA PHE A 412 30.17 12.88 -38.93
C PHE A 412 28.73 13.01 -39.47
N ARG A 413 27.73 12.62 -38.68
CA ARG A 413 26.32 12.88 -39.02
C ARG A 413 26.00 14.37 -39.05
N MET A 414 26.43 15.14 -38.04
CA MET A 414 26.18 16.58 -37.98
C MET A 414 26.79 17.29 -39.20
N VAL A 415 28.04 16.95 -39.54
CA VAL A 415 28.73 17.48 -40.73
C VAL A 415 27.94 17.21 -42.01
N LEU A 416 27.44 15.99 -42.19
CA LEU A 416 26.68 15.64 -43.38
C LEU A 416 25.27 16.22 -43.42
N LEU A 417 24.63 16.44 -42.26
CA LEU A 417 23.35 17.18 -42.21
C LEU A 417 23.56 18.64 -42.62
N LYS A 418 24.63 19.27 -42.12
CA LYS A 418 24.96 20.65 -42.48
C LYS A 418 25.37 20.80 -43.94
N TYR A 419 25.93 19.77 -44.59
CA TYR A 419 26.09 19.76 -46.05
C TYR A 419 24.75 20.00 -46.77
N THR A 420 23.67 19.35 -46.33
CA THR A 420 22.36 19.52 -46.97
C THR A 420 21.78 20.93 -46.77
N GLU A 421 22.10 21.59 -45.66
CA GLU A 421 21.72 22.98 -45.40
C GLU A 421 22.59 23.97 -46.18
N TRP A 422 23.90 23.71 -46.23
CA TRP A 422 24.87 24.49 -47.00
C TRP A 422 24.56 24.44 -48.50
N GLY A 423 24.30 23.25 -49.04
CA GLY A 423 23.89 23.07 -50.44
C GLY A 423 22.61 23.83 -50.81
N LYS A 424 21.67 24.00 -49.86
CA LYS A 424 20.46 24.83 -50.07
C LYS A 424 20.77 26.33 -50.10
N LYS A 425 21.68 26.82 -49.24
CA LYS A 425 22.08 28.23 -49.21
C LYS A 425 22.84 28.65 -50.47
N VAL A 426 23.71 27.78 -50.99
CA VAL A 426 24.48 28.03 -52.21
C VAL A 426 23.63 27.90 -53.49
N ARG A 427 22.49 27.20 -53.42
CA ARG A 427 21.52 27.07 -54.53
C ARG A 427 20.62 28.29 -54.73
N GLN A 428 20.58 29.25 -53.81
CA GLN A 428 19.84 30.49 -54.03
C GLN A 428 20.68 31.38 -54.98
N PRO A 429 20.20 31.68 -56.20
CA PRO A 429 20.86 32.69 -57.00
C PRO A 429 20.69 34.04 -56.28
N VAL A 430 21.78 34.79 -56.17
CA VAL A 430 21.77 36.21 -55.81
C VAL A 430 20.95 36.99 -56.83
#